data_AF-A0A090V731-F1
#
_entry.id   AF-A0A090V731-F1
#
_cell.length_a   1.000
_cell.length_b   1.000
_cell.length_c   1.000
_cell.angle_alpha   90.00
_cell.angle_beta   90.00
_cell.angle_gamma   90.00
#
_symmetry.space_group_name_H-M   'P 1'
#
loop_
_entity.id
_entity.type
_entity.pdbx_description
1 polymer ?
#
loop_
_entity_poly.entity_id
_entity_poly.type
_entity_poly.pdbx_seq_one_letter_code
_entity_poly.pdbx_strand_id
1 'polypeptide(L)'
;MAQQTQSLLAAITLILGSAFFFSIKKWGKGPPFYGIKNNLKVFAGSLLMAIFFSYILVITVVWLIPGTITAYSAPYVFSGSGRHSCSGADVDDPDLNRRIKVCEPVGNYFGRGTMVVTKRSNALGMTVIYAATKS
;
A
#
# COMPACT_ATOMS: atom_id res chain seq x y z
N MET A 1 17.79 -3.53 -6.80
CA MET A 1 16.52 -3.03 -7.38
C MET A 1 15.67 -2.24 -6.37
N ALA A 2 15.43 -2.73 -5.15
CA ALA A 2 14.59 -2.03 -4.16
C ALA A 2 15.07 -0.62 -3.76
N GLN A 3 16.39 -0.41 -3.58
CA GLN A 3 16.95 0.91 -3.24
C GLN A 3 16.68 1.95 -4.34
N GLN A 4 16.84 1.55 -5.60
CA GLN A 4 16.70 2.44 -6.76
C GLN A 4 15.23 2.82 -7.00
N THR A 5 14.30 1.88 -6.82
CA THR A 5 12.86 2.19 -6.90
C THR A 5 12.41 3.08 -5.75
N GLN A 6 12.94 2.91 -4.54
CA GLN A 6 12.67 3.81 -3.41
C GLN A 6 13.17 5.24 -3.67
N SER A 7 14.39 5.40 -4.19
CA SER A 7 14.92 6.72 -4.54
C SER A 7 14.12 7.41 -5.65
N LEU A 8 13.69 6.66 -6.65
CA LEU A 8 12.85 7.17 -7.74
C LEU A 8 11.49 7.64 -7.21
N LEU A 9 10.83 6.84 -6.38
CA LEU A 9 9.54 7.19 -5.77
C LEU A 9 9.67 8.46 -4.92
N ALA A 10 10.70 8.56 -4.09
CA ALA A 10 10.96 9.76 -3.29
C ALA A 10 11.15 11.01 -4.16
N ALA A 11 11.90 10.91 -5.26
CA ALA A 11 12.08 12.02 -6.20
C ALA A 11 10.77 12.45 -6.86
N ILE A 12 9.95 11.50 -7.32
CA ILE A 12 8.64 11.78 -7.93
C ILE A 12 7.72 12.48 -6.93
N THR A 13 7.67 12.00 -5.68
CA THR A 13 6.87 12.62 -4.62
C THR A 13 7.31 14.05 -4.32
N LEU A 14 8.62 14.32 -4.29
CA LEU A 14 9.16 15.68 -4.10
C LEU A 14 8.78 16.61 -5.25
N ILE A 15 8.87 16.14 -6.49
CA ILE A 15 8.49 16.92 -7.68
C ILE A 15 6.99 17.25 -7.64
N LEU A 16 6.14 16.26 -7.39
CA LEU A 16 4.70 16.44 -7.30
C LEU A 16 4.32 17.36 -6.13
N GLY A 17 4.90 17.16 -4.94
CA GLY A 17 4.63 18.01 -3.77
C GLY A 17 5.07 19.45 -3.97
N SER A 18 6.18 19.68 -4.69
CA SER A 18 6.62 21.01 -5.10
C SER A 18 5.66 21.64 -6.11
N ALA A 19 5.21 20.88 -7.12
CA ALA A 19 4.23 21.34 -8.08
C ALA A 19 2.90 21.73 -7.41
N PHE A 20 2.43 20.93 -6.44
CA PHE A 20 1.26 21.26 -5.64
C PHE A 20 1.48 22.54 -4.82
N PHE A 21 2.63 22.69 -4.16
CA PHE A 21 2.97 23.90 -3.41
C PHE A 21 2.92 25.16 -4.30
N PHE A 22 3.58 25.12 -5.46
CA PHE A 22 3.58 26.25 -6.40
C PHE A 22 2.19 26.50 -6.98
N SER A 23 1.40 25.46 -7.24
CA SER A 23 0.01 25.59 -7.68
C SER A 23 -0.84 26.30 -6.64
N ILE A 24 -0.75 25.91 -5.36
CA ILE A 24 -1.44 26.58 -4.25
C ILE A 24 -1.00 28.04 -4.14
N LYS A 25 0.30 28.33 -4.27
CA LYS A 25 0.81 29.70 -4.15
C LYS A 25 0.41 30.61 -5.30
N LYS A 26 0.37 30.08 -6.54
CA LYS A 26 0.08 30.87 -7.74
C LYS A 26 -1.43 30.98 -8.05
N TRP A 27 -2.21 29.93 -7.76
CA TRP A 27 -3.62 29.83 -8.14
C TRP A 27 -4.56 29.78 -6.94
N GLY A 28 -4.02 29.72 -5.72
CA GLY A 28 -4.82 29.74 -4.50
C GLY A 28 -5.51 31.10 -4.32
N LYS A 29 -6.82 31.08 -4.11
CA LYS A 29 -7.64 32.27 -3.85
C LYS A 29 -7.60 32.72 -2.37
N GLY A 30 -6.79 32.07 -1.55
CA GLY A 30 -6.65 32.37 -0.12
C GLY A 30 -5.70 33.54 0.13
N PRO A 31 -5.64 34.04 1.38
CA PRO A 31 -4.69 35.08 1.75
C PRO A 31 -3.25 34.60 1.48
N PRO A 32 -2.37 35.48 0.96
CA PRO A 32 -1.00 35.11 0.66
C PRO A 32 -0.24 34.70 1.93
N PHE A 33 0.54 33.63 1.82
CA PHE A 33 1.35 33.11 2.93
C PHE A 33 2.66 33.87 3.06
N TYR A 34 2.78 34.72 4.07
CA TYR A 34 4.02 35.43 4.39
C TYR A 34 4.81 34.72 5.50
N GLY A 35 6.14 34.83 5.41
CA GLY A 35 7.08 34.27 6.39
C GLY A 35 7.48 32.82 6.12
N ILE A 36 8.72 32.48 6.50
CA ILE A 36 9.32 31.16 6.24
C ILE A 36 8.52 30.03 6.92
N LYS A 37 8.08 30.25 8.15
CA LYS A 37 7.30 29.26 8.94
C LYS A 37 5.98 28.88 8.27
N ASN A 38 5.24 29.85 7.72
CA ASN A 38 3.96 29.57 7.08
C ASN A 38 4.16 28.89 5.72
N ASN A 39 5.16 29.30 4.94
CA ASN A 39 5.50 28.62 3.70
C ASN A 39 5.94 27.17 3.93
N LEU A 40 6.72 26.91 4.98
CA LEU A 40 7.13 25.56 5.35
C LEU A 40 5.93 24.66 5.71
N LYS A 41 4.95 25.18 6.45
CA LYS A 41 3.72 24.43 6.77
C LYS A 41 2.93 24.05 5.52
N VAL A 42 2.77 24.97 4.59
CA VAL A 42 2.03 24.73 3.34
C VAL A 42 2.78 23.72 2.46
N PHE A 43 4.12 23.83 2.38
CA PHE A 43 4.95 22.86 1.66
C PHE A 43 4.91 21.47 2.29
N ALA A 44 4.98 21.37 3.62
CA ALA A 44 4.81 20.09 4.31
C ALA A 44 3.42 19.48 4.04
N GLY A 45 2.38 20.32 4.06
CA GLY A 45 1.02 19.89 3.70
C GLY A 45 0.90 19.40 2.26
N SER A 46 1.53 20.08 1.29
CA SER A 46 1.49 19.67 -0.11
C SER A 46 2.26 18.37 -0.36
N LEU A 47 3.36 18.14 0.36
CA LEU A 47 4.07 16.86 0.33
C LEU A 47 3.21 15.72 0.89
N LEU A 48 2.55 15.92 2.04
CA LEU A 48 1.65 14.92 2.61
C LEU A 48 0.51 14.59 1.65
N MET A 49 -0.05 15.60 0.99
CA MET A 49 -1.11 15.41 0.01
C MET A 49 -0.62 14.63 -1.22
N ALA A 50 0.58 14.95 -1.72
CA ALA A 50 1.21 14.20 -2.82
C ALA A 50 1.46 12.74 -2.44
N ILE A 51 1.95 12.47 -1.22
CA ILE A 51 2.13 11.10 -0.71
C ILE A 51 0.79 10.37 -0.71
N PHE A 52 -0.26 10.97 -0.14
CA PHE A 52 -1.57 10.35 -0.05
C PHE A 52 -2.17 9.99 -1.42
N PHE A 53 -2.15 10.92 -2.37
CA PHE A 53 -2.64 10.64 -3.73
C PHE A 53 -1.77 9.61 -4.45
N SER A 54 -0.45 9.67 -4.30
CA SER A 54 0.46 8.69 -4.91
C SER A 54 0.20 7.29 -4.36
N TYR A 55 -0.08 7.15 -3.06
CA TYR A 55 -0.39 5.87 -2.44
C TYR A 55 -1.68 5.25 -3.00
N ILE A 56 -2.75 6.04 -3.11
CA ILE A 56 -4.00 5.60 -3.72
C ILE A 56 -3.77 5.18 -5.17
N LEU A 57 -3.04 5.99 -5.94
CA LEU A 57 -2.75 5.70 -7.35
C LEU A 57 -1.94 4.41 -7.50
N VAL A 58 -0.91 4.19 -6.68
CA VAL A 58 -0.13 2.95 -6.74
C VAL A 58 -1.02 1.73 -6.45
N ILE A 59 -1.87 1.79 -5.42
CA ILE A 59 -2.79 0.68 -5.11
C ILE A 59 -3.76 0.43 -6.26
N THR A 60 -4.38 1.46 -6.81
CA THR A 60 -5.35 1.30 -7.90
C THR A 60 -4.70 0.74 -9.15
N VAL A 61 -3.49 1.19 -9.49
CA VAL A 61 -2.75 0.68 -10.65
C VAL A 61 -2.31 -0.78 -10.42
N VAL A 62 -1.83 -1.13 -9.22
CA VAL A 62 -1.50 -2.53 -8.86
C VAL A 62 -2.73 -3.42 -9.00
N TRP A 63 -3.91 -2.93 -8.65
CA TRP A 63 -5.17 -3.68 -8.77
C TRP A 63 -5.67 -3.81 -10.21
N LEU A 64 -5.56 -2.73 -11.00
CA LEU A 64 -6.08 -2.65 -12.36
C LEU A 64 -5.22 -3.39 -13.39
N ILE A 65 -3.89 -3.40 -13.20
CA ILE A 65 -2.98 -4.03 -14.15
C ILE A 65 -3.16 -5.57 -14.09
N PRO A 66 -3.47 -6.21 -15.23
CA PRO A 66 -3.55 -7.66 -15.29
C PRO A 66 -2.20 -8.28 -14.98
N GLY A 67 -2.22 -9.46 -14.36
CA GLY A 67 -1.02 -10.15 -13.92
C GLY A 67 -1.22 -11.66 -13.91
N THR A 68 -0.15 -12.39 -13.66
CA THR A 68 -0.17 -13.84 -13.51
C THR A 68 -0.93 -14.21 -12.24
N ILE A 69 -1.91 -15.11 -12.38
CA ILE A 69 -2.65 -15.66 -11.24
C ILE A 69 -1.97 -16.95 -10.83
N THR A 70 -1.54 -17.01 -9.58
CA THR A 70 -0.91 -18.20 -9.00
C THR A 70 -1.59 -18.54 -7.68
N ALA A 71 -1.55 -19.82 -7.32
CA ALA A 71 -2.06 -20.31 -6.04
C ALA A 71 -0.96 -21.09 -5.33
N TYR A 72 -0.85 -20.91 -4.02
CA TYR A 72 0.08 -21.65 -3.19
C TYR A 72 -0.58 -22.08 -1.89
N SER A 73 -0.03 -23.11 -1.27
CA SER A 73 -0.46 -23.60 0.04
C SER A 73 0.64 -23.35 1.05
N ALA A 74 0.31 -22.68 2.15
CA ALA A 74 1.26 -22.36 3.20
C ALA A 74 0.62 -22.53 4.59
N PRO A 75 1.41 -22.87 5.62
CA PRO A 75 0.91 -22.87 6.98
C PRO A 75 0.50 -21.45 7.39
N TYR A 76 -0.55 -21.37 8.22
CA TYR A 76 -1.04 -20.09 8.73
C TYR A 76 -1.11 -20.07 10.25
N VAL A 77 -1.04 -18.86 10.82
CA VAL A 77 -1.26 -18.60 12.24
C VAL A 77 -2.35 -17.54 12.39
N PHE A 78 -3.33 -17.79 13.26
CA PHE A 78 -4.36 -16.82 13.56
C PHE A 78 -3.75 -15.47 14.01
N SER A 79 -4.24 -14.39 13.44
CA SER A 79 -3.80 -13.02 13.70
C SER A 79 -5.01 -12.16 14.05
N GLY A 80 -5.17 -11.86 15.35
CA GLY A 80 -6.29 -11.09 15.86
C GLY A 80 -6.40 -9.70 15.24
N SER A 81 -7.61 -9.15 15.25
CA SER A 81 -7.84 -7.77 14.82
C SER A 81 -7.29 -6.76 15.83
N GLY A 82 -6.98 -5.57 15.33
CA GLY A 82 -6.63 -4.40 16.16
C GLY A 82 -7.34 -3.16 15.62
N ARG A 83 -7.18 -2.01 16.28
CA ARG A 83 -7.86 -0.76 15.87
C ARG A 83 -7.59 -0.35 14.42
N HIS A 84 -6.43 -0.73 13.88
CA HIS A 84 -5.99 -0.43 12.51
C HIS A 84 -5.67 -1.70 11.71
N SER A 85 -6.21 -2.86 12.11
CA SER A 85 -5.92 -4.16 11.47
C SER A 85 -7.15 -5.06 11.46
N CYS A 86 -7.35 -5.77 10.35
CA CYS A 86 -8.42 -6.76 10.22
C CYS A 86 -8.15 -8.00 11.10
N SER A 87 -9.19 -8.77 11.39
CA SER A 87 -9.02 -10.15 11.88
C SER A 87 -8.63 -11.04 10.70
N GLY A 88 -7.72 -11.99 10.91
CA GLY A 88 -7.26 -12.81 9.81
C GLY A 88 -6.23 -13.85 10.21
N ALA A 89 -5.40 -14.19 9.25
CA ALA A 89 -4.34 -15.17 9.41
C ALA A 89 -3.03 -14.66 8.79
N ASP A 90 -1.94 -14.83 9.52
CA ASP A 90 -0.60 -14.59 9.01
C ASP A 90 -0.13 -15.84 8.26
N VAL A 91 0.24 -15.66 6.99
CA VAL A 91 0.67 -16.71 6.06
C VAL A 91 2.03 -16.34 5.48
N ASP A 92 2.95 -17.29 5.42
CA ASP A 92 4.24 -17.08 4.74
C ASP A 92 4.05 -17.08 3.22
N ASP A 93 4.29 -15.94 2.57
CA ASP A 93 4.25 -15.84 1.11
C ASP A 93 5.62 -16.21 0.52
N PRO A 94 5.70 -17.26 -0.33
CA PRO A 94 6.96 -17.75 -0.87
C PRO A 94 7.61 -16.78 -1.87
N ASP A 95 6.83 -15.94 -2.57
CA ASP A 95 7.38 -15.02 -3.57
C ASP A 95 7.95 -13.76 -2.92
N LEU A 96 7.36 -13.30 -1.80
CA LEU A 96 7.87 -12.13 -1.07
C LEU A 96 8.84 -12.49 0.05
N ASN A 97 9.01 -13.78 0.34
CA ASN A 97 9.82 -14.29 1.44
C ASN A 97 9.51 -13.57 2.77
N ARG A 98 8.21 -13.32 3.02
CA ARG A 98 7.71 -12.61 4.20
C ARG A 98 6.31 -13.08 4.58
N ARG A 99 5.95 -12.90 5.86
CA ARG A 99 4.58 -13.09 6.32
C ARG A 99 3.67 -11.99 5.80
N ILE A 100 2.53 -12.37 5.25
CA ILE A 100 1.43 -11.49 4.88
C ILE A 100 0.23 -11.81 5.76
N LYS A 101 -0.52 -10.77 6.15
CA LYS A 101 -1.78 -10.92 6.87
C LYS A 101 -2.93 -10.96 5.87
N VAL A 102 -3.62 -12.09 5.81
CA VAL A 102 -4.83 -12.27 4.99
C VAL A 102 -6.05 -11.96 5.85
N CYS A 103 -6.82 -10.95 5.47
CA CYS A 103 -8.04 -10.56 6.16
C CYS A 103 -9.20 -11.51 5.82
N GLU A 104 -9.89 -11.99 6.84
CA GLU A 104 -11.15 -12.76 6.72
C GLU A 104 -11.13 -13.87 5.64
N PRO A 105 -10.17 -14.81 5.69
CA PRO A 105 -10.11 -15.93 4.77
C PRO A 105 -11.31 -16.87 4.95
N VAL A 106 -11.68 -17.57 3.89
CA VAL A 106 -12.81 -18.51 3.91
C VAL A 106 -12.47 -19.74 4.77
N GLY A 107 -13.36 -20.12 5.67
CA GLY A 107 -13.24 -21.30 6.55
C GLY A 107 -12.81 -20.97 7.98
N ASN A 108 -12.40 -21.99 8.75
CA ASN A 108 -12.03 -21.80 10.16
C ASN A 108 -10.53 -21.45 10.29
N TYR A 109 -10.26 -20.15 10.40
CA TYR A 109 -8.90 -19.60 10.53
C TYR A 109 -8.49 -19.25 11.97
N PHE A 110 -9.30 -19.61 12.98
CA PHE A 110 -8.96 -19.40 14.40
C PHE A 110 -7.97 -20.44 14.94
N GLY A 111 -7.68 -21.49 14.17
CA GLY A 111 -6.76 -22.56 14.52
C GLY A 111 -5.37 -22.40 13.92
N ARG A 112 -4.70 -23.54 13.75
CA ARG A 112 -3.50 -23.70 12.94
C ARG A 112 -3.80 -24.72 11.86
N GLY A 113 -3.23 -24.52 10.68
CA GLY A 113 -3.41 -25.42 9.55
C GLY A 113 -2.78 -24.86 8.30
N THR A 114 -3.26 -25.34 7.15
CA THR A 114 -2.78 -24.91 5.84
C THR A 114 -3.83 -24.03 5.17
N MET A 115 -3.39 -22.94 4.57
CA MET A 115 -4.25 -22.04 3.79
C MET A 115 -3.82 -22.11 2.33
N VAL A 116 -4.82 -22.16 1.43
CA VAL A 116 -4.61 -21.96 0.00
C VAL A 116 -4.84 -20.49 -0.29
N VAL A 117 -3.82 -19.81 -0.81
CA VAL A 117 -3.88 -18.39 -1.18
C VAL A 117 -3.75 -18.28 -2.69
N THR A 118 -4.76 -17.70 -3.32
CA THR A 118 -4.75 -17.32 -4.73
C THR A 118 -4.48 -15.83 -4.84
N LYS A 119 -3.45 -15.49 -5.61
CA LYS A 119 -2.97 -14.13 -5.78
C LYS A 119 -2.79 -13.79 -7.25
N ARG A 120 -2.89 -12.50 -7.54
CA ARG A 120 -2.48 -11.91 -8.82
C ARG A 120 -1.19 -11.16 -8.58
N SER A 121 -0.15 -11.53 -9.30
CA SER A 121 1.14 -10.83 -9.27
C SER A 121 1.38 -10.14 -10.61
N ASN A 122 1.82 -8.89 -10.58
CA ASN A 122 2.21 -8.12 -11.76
C ASN A 122 3.54 -7.39 -11.48
N ALA A 123 4.02 -6.63 -12.47
CA ALA A 123 5.30 -5.93 -12.36
C ALA A 123 5.35 -4.87 -11.24
N LEU A 124 4.22 -4.39 -10.76
CA LEU A 124 4.13 -3.35 -9.72
C LEU A 124 3.86 -3.90 -8.32
N GLY A 125 3.31 -5.11 -8.22
CA GLY A 125 3.00 -5.72 -6.94
C GLY A 125 2.11 -6.94 -7.03
N MET A 126 1.44 -7.24 -5.92
CA MET A 126 0.62 -8.42 -5.74
C MET A 126 -0.68 -8.06 -5.02
N THR A 127 -1.76 -8.70 -5.45
CA THR A 127 -3.09 -8.60 -4.82
C THR A 127 -3.59 -10.01 -4.51
N VAL A 128 -4.01 -10.26 -3.26
CA VAL A 128 -4.69 -11.50 -2.89
C VAL A 128 -6.12 -11.45 -3.45
N ILE A 129 -6.48 -12.46 -4.25
CA ILE A 129 -7.80 -12.55 -4.88
C ILE A 129 -8.72 -13.42 -4.04
N TYR A 130 -8.18 -14.51 -3.50
CA TYR A 130 -8.94 -15.49 -2.75
C TYR A 130 -8.04 -16.19 -1.75
N ALA A 131 -8.58 -16.54 -0.58
CA ALA A 131 -7.88 -17.33 0.40
C ALA A 131 -8.85 -18.21 1.17
N ALA A 132 -8.49 -19.47 1.37
CA ALA A 132 -9.30 -20.43 2.09
C ALA A 132 -8.46 -21.39 2.93
N THR A 133 -8.94 -21.71 4.13
CA THR A 133 -8.36 -22.77 4.95
C THR A 133 -8.64 -24.13 4.32
N LYS A 134 -7.62 -24.97 4.22
CA LYS A 134 -7.77 -26.36 3.83
C LYS A 134 -8.13 -27.16 5.07
N SER A 135 -9.37 -27.66 5.13
CA SER A 135 -9.89 -28.54 6.19
C SER A 135 -9.23 -29.91 6.15
#